data_AF-A0A538ADR8-F1
#
_entry.id   AF-A0A538ADR8-F1
#
_cell.length_a   1.000
_cell.length_b   1.000
_cell.length_c   1.000
_cell.angle_alpha   90.00
_cell.angle_beta   90.00
_cell.angle_gamma   90.00
#
_symmetry.space_group_name_H-M   'P 1'
#
loop_
_entity.id
_entity.type
_entity.pdbx_description
1 polymer ?
#
loop_
_entity_poly.entity_id
_entity_poly.type
_entity_poly.pdbx_seq_one_letter_code
_entity_poly.pdbx_strand_id
1 'polypeptide(L)'
;MNLTSFEPVSPEVAETTREELTAIYESAYAAYERLVDLGVARELARAVLPVGAYTEFYWTVNARSLMNFLSLRASENAQREIRRYAEACEIFLAEKMPVTYAAFVANDRVAP
;
A
#
# COMPACT_ATOMS: atom_id res chain seq x y z
N MET A 1 21.77 11.39 8.90
CA MET A 1 20.57 10.55 9.09
C MET A 1 20.34 9.81 7.77
N ASN A 2 20.46 8.49 7.75
CA ASN A 2 20.27 7.73 6.51
C ASN A 2 18.77 7.54 6.29
N LEU A 3 18.14 8.41 5.51
CA LEU A 3 16.68 8.40 5.24
C LEU A 3 16.25 7.28 4.27
N THR A 4 17.14 6.31 3.99
CA THR A 4 16.93 5.27 2.98
C THR A 4 16.83 3.85 3.56
N SER A 5 17.05 3.64 4.85
CA SER A 5 16.85 2.34 5.51
C SER A 5 15.55 2.29 6.30
N PHE A 6 14.79 1.20 6.16
CA PHE A 6 13.57 0.91 6.92
C PHE A 6 13.92 0.33 8.30
N GLU A 7 14.71 1.08 9.07
CA GLU A 7 15.05 0.70 10.45
C GLU A 7 13.96 1.18 11.42
N PRO A 8 13.53 0.34 12.38
CA PRO A 8 12.59 0.77 13.41
C PRO A 8 13.17 1.94 14.20
N VAL A 9 12.37 3.00 14.36
CA VAL A 9 12.64 4.09 15.32
C VAL A 9 12.28 3.64 16.74
N SER A 10 12.65 4.44 17.75
CA SER A 10 12.24 4.15 19.12
C SER A 10 10.71 4.16 19.26
N PRO A 11 10.14 3.40 20.21
CA PRO A 11 8.68 3.39 20.43
C PRO A 11 8.09 4.78 20.69
N GLU A 12 8.83 5.64 21.39
CA GLU A 12 8.46 7.03 21.64
C GLU A 12 8.36 7.84 20.34
N VAL A 13 9.39 7.79 19.49
CA VAL A 13 9.37 8.49 18.20
C VAL A 13 8.27 7.94 17.29
N ALA A 14 8.02 6.63 17.31
CA ALA A 14 6.92 6.03 16.55
C ALA A 14 5.56 6.55 17.03
N GLU A 15 5.37 6.70 18.34
CA GLU A 15 4.14 7.24 18.92
C GLU A 15 3.94 8.71 18.56
N THR A 16 4.95 9.55 18.79
CA THR A 16 4.90 10.96 18.36
C THR A 16 4.63 11.10 16.86
N THR A 17 5.23 10.25 16.04
CA THR A 17 4.95 10.24 14.59
C THR A 17 3.48 9.92 14.30
N ARG A 18 2.88 8.96 15.02
CA ARG A 18 1.45 8.64 14.86
C ARG A 18 0.55 9.81 15.29
N GLU A 19 0.87 10.46 16.40
CA GLU A 19 0.12 11.63 16.88
C GLU A 19 0.15 12.78 15.85
N GLU A 20 1.34 13.11 15.34
CA GLU A 20 1.51 14.16 14.31
C GLU A 20 0.76 13.82 13.02
N LEU A 21 0.88 12.59 12.52
CA LEU A 21 0.14 12.16 11.33
C LEU A 21 -1.37 12.21 11.55
N THR A 22 -1.85 11.78 12.72
CA THR A 22 -3.28 11.80 13.06
C THR A 22 -3.82 13.23 13.04
N ALA A 23 -3.13 14.16 13.72
CA ALA A 23 -3.54 15.56 13.77
C ALA A 23 -3.60 16.21 12.36
N ILE A 24 -2.63 15.90 11.49
CA ILE A 24 -2.62 16.40 10.11
C ILE A 24 -3.78 15.81 9.30
N TYR A 25 -4.08 14.52 9.45
CA TYR A 25 -5.13 13.85 8.68
C TYR A 25 -6.51 14.36 9.11
N GLU A 26 -6.74 14.57 10.40
CA GLU A 26 -7.96 15.18 10.94
C GLU A 26 -8.15 16.62 10.40
N SER A 27 -7.09 17.42 10.44
CA SER A 27 -7.13 18.80 9.93
C SER A 27 -7.41 18.87 8.43
N ALA A 28 -6.76 18.01 7.64
CA ALA A 28 -6.97 17.91 6.19
C ALA A 28 -8.39 17.47 5.86
N TYR A 29 -8.93 16.50 6.59
CA TYR A 29 -10.30 16.03 6.39
C TYR A 29 -11.33 17.10 6.75
N ALA A 30 -11.15 17.79 7.88
CA ALA A 30 -12.02 18.91 8.26
C ALA A 30 -11.94 20.07 7.24
N ALA A 31 -10.78 20.31 6.64
CA ALA A 31 -10.64 21.29 5.56
C ALA A 31 -11.39 20.86 4.29
N TYR A 32 -11.31 19.58 3.92
CA TYR A 32 -12.08 19.01 2.82
C TYR A 32 -13.60 19.21 3.04
N GLU A 33 -14.13 18.89 4.22
CA GLU A 33 -15.55 19.06 4.53
C GLU A 33 -15.99 20.52 4.42
N ARG A 34 -15.23 21.45 5.00
CA ARG A 34 -15.51 22.90 4.89
C ARG A 34 -15.54 23.38 3.44
N LEU A 35 -14.62 22.92 2.59
CA LEU A 35 -14.59 23.30 1.18
C LEU A 35 -15.83 22.78 0.44
N VAL A 36 -16.24 21.55 0.73
CA VAL A 36 -17.47 20.97 0.16
C VAL A 36 -18.71 21.75 0.60
N ASP A 37 -18.80 22.13 1.88
CA ASP A 37 -19.92 22.92 2.41
C ASP A 37 -20.01 24.32 1.80
N LEU A 38 -18.88 24.90 1.41
CA LEU A 38 -18.82 26.18 0.68
C LEU A 38 -19.20 26.05 -0.80
N GLY A 39 -19.51 24.84 -1.28
CA GLY A 39 -19.90 24.58 -2.67
C GLY A 39 -18.74 24.39 -3.64
N VAL A 40 -17.51 24.17 -3.13
CA VAL A 40 -16.36 23.84 -3.99
C VAL A 40 -16.56 22.45 -4.61
N ALA A 41 -16.24 22.32 -5.90
CA ALA A 41 -16.29 21.03 -6.59
C ALA A 41 -15.43 19.97 -5.88
N ARG A 42 -15.98 18.77 -5.66
CA ARG A 42 -15.32 17.68 -4.92
C ARG A 42 -13.94 17.32 -5.46
N GLU A 43 -13.77 17.37 -6.78
CA GLU A 43 -12.49 17.08 -7.45
C GLU A 43 -11.38 18.07 -7.09
N LEU A 44 -11.73 19.33 -6.82
CA LEU A 44 -10.81 20.36 -6.35
C LEU A 44 -10.65 20.27 -4.83
N ALA A 45 -11.73 20.07 -4.09
CA ALA A 45 -11.71 19.98 -2.63
C ALA A 45 -10.80 18.84 -2.13
N ARG A 46 -10.82 17.67 -2.80
CA ARG A 46 -9.99 16.51 -2.41
C ARG A 46 -8.47 16.75 -2.52
N ALA A 47 -8.02 17.84 -3.15
CA ALA A 47 -6.60 18.14 -3.30
C ALA A 47 -5.88 18.36 -1.95
N VAL A 48 -6.63 18.64 -0.88
CA VAL A 48 -6.08 18.76 0.47
C VAL A 48 -5.85 17.41 1.16
N LEU A 49 -6.44 16.32 0.66
CA LEU A 49 -6.36 15.01 1.30
C LEU A 49 -4.98 14.39 1.10
N PRO A 50 -4.37 13.81 2.15
CA PRO A 50 -3.05 13.20 2.06
C PRO A 50 -3.08 11.88 1.26
N VAL A 51 -1.92 11.49 0.75
CA VAL A 51 -1.75 10.25 -0.05
C VAL A 51 -2.00 8.95 0.71
N GLY A 52 -2.04 9.01 2.05
CA GLY A 52 -2.40 7.86 2.90
C GLY A 52 -3.90 7.60 3.00
N ALA A 53 -4.74 8.41 2.34
CA ALA A 53 -6.18 8.15 2.26
C ALA A 53 -6.45 6.80 1.56
N TYR A 54 -7.31 5.98 2.18
CA TYR A 54 -7.72 4.71 1.58
C TYR A 54 -8.48 4.93 0.28
N THR A 55 -8.26 4.01 -0.65
CA THR A 55 -8.99 3.93 -1.92
C THR A 55 -9.31 2.49 -2.23
N GLU A 56 -10.36 2.27 -3.01
CA GLU A 56 -10.80 0.96 -3.46
C GLU A 56 -10.74 0.91 -4.98
N PHE A 57 -10.32 -0.22 -5.52
CA PHE A 57 -10.28 -0.45 -6.95
C PHE A 57 -10.48 -1.93 -7.27
N TYR A 58 -11.03 -2.21 -8.44
CA TYR A 58 -11.06 -3.56 -8.99
C TYR A 58 -9.76 -3.83 -9.73
N TRP A 59 -9.18 -5.00 -9.47
CA TRP A 59 -7.95 -5.45 -10.12
C TRP A 59 -8.17 -6.81 -10.77
N THR A 60 -8.10 -6.86 -12.10
CA THR A 60 -8.13 -8.11 -12.87
C THR A 60 -6.77 -8.32 -13.52
N VAL A 61 -6.15 -9.45 -13.24
CA VAL A 61 -4.87 -9.85 -13.83
C VAL A 61 -4.86 -11.34 -14.10
N ASN A 62 -4.08 -11.75 -15.11
CA ASN A 62 -3.79 -13.16 -15.32
C ASN A 62 -2.68 -13.64 -14.37
N ALA A 63 -2.48 -14.96 -14.30
CA ALA A 63 -1.48 -15.57 -13.42
C ALA A 63 -0.04 -15.11 -13.70
N ARG A 64 0.32 -14.86 -14.97
CA ARG A 64 1.67 -14.37 -15.34
C ARG A 64 1.92 -12.98 -14.79
N SER A 65 0.96 -12.07 -14.97
CA SER A 65 1.02 -10.71 -14.43
C SER A 65 1.01 -10.70 -12.90
N LEU A 66 0.24 -11.60 -12.26
CA LEU A 66 0.25 -11.76 -10.82
C LEU A 66 1.62 -12.24 -10.30
N MET A 67 2.22 -13.26 -10.93
CA MET A 67 3.57 -13.72 -10.58
C MET A 67 4.61 -12.59 -10.72
N ASN A 68 4.56 -11.81 -11.80
CA ASN A 68 5.47 -10.66 -11.96
C ASN A 68 5.25 -9.58 -10.89
N PHE A 69 3.98 -9.31 -10.52
CA PHE A 69 3.66 -8.43 -9.42
C PHE A 69 4.28 -8.94 -8.10
N LEU A 70 4.15 -10.24 -7.79
CA LEU A 70 4.72 -10.85 -6.60
C LEU A 70 6.26 -10.79 -6.61
N SER A 71 6.92 -11.06 -7.74
CA SER A 71 8.38 -10.95 -7.89
C SER A 71 8.91 -9.57 -7.48
N LEU A 72 8.16 -8.52 -7.78
CA LEU A 72 8.56 -7.14 -7.50
C LEU A 72 8.07 -6.64 -6.13
N ARG A 73 6.85 -7.01 -5.74
CA ARG A 73 6.14 -6.39 -4.60
C ARG A 73 6.17 -7.20 -3.32
N ALA A 74 6.54 -8.48 -3.37
CA ALA A 74 6.86 -9.27 -2.18
C ALA A 74 8.34 -9.14 -1.75
N SER A 75 9.18 -8.42 -2.52
CA SER A 75 10.59 -8.18 -2.20
C SER A 75 10.78 -7.37 -0.92
N GLU A 76 11.80 -7.67 -0.12
CA GLU A 76 12.12 -6.92 1.11
C GLU A 76 12.41 -5.44 0.87
N ASN A 77 12.88 -5.11 -0.33
CA ASN A 77 13.17 -3.73 -0.77
C ASN A 77 11.91 -2.95 -1.14
N ALA A 78 10.75 -3.61 -1.26
CA ALA A 78 9.48 -2.94 -1.49
C ALA A 78 8.93 -2.35 -0.20
N GLN A 79 8.15 -1.26 -0.34
CA GLN A 79 7.46 -0.61 0.77
C GLN A 79 6.62 -1.64 1.55
N ARG A 80 6.60 -1.53 2.88
CA ARG A 80 5.96 -2.54 3.73
C ARG A 80 4.47 -2.69 3.44
N GLU A 81 3.79 -1.60 3.13
CA GLU A 81 2.36 -1.57 2.84
C GLU A 81 2.04 -2.40 1.59
N ILE A 82 2.73 -2.18 0.47
CA ILE A 82 2.48 -2.96 -0.75
C ILE A 82 2.88 -4.43 -0.60
N ARG A 83 3.88 -4.74 0.25
CA ARG A 83 4.22 -6.11 0.61
C ARG A 83 3.06 -6.84 1.27
N ARG A 84 2.32 -6.20 2.19
CA ARG A 84 1.14 -6.82 2.82
C ARG A 84 0.06 -7.18 1.80
N TYR A 85 -0.16 -6.32 0.80
CA TYR A 85 -1.07 -6.66 -0.31
C TYR A 85 -0.54 -7.80 -1.17
N ALA A 86 0.77 -7.85 -1.43
CA ALA A 86 1.40 -8.94 -2.17
C ALA A 86 1.30 -10.28 -1.42
N GLU A 87 1.54 -10.30 -0.10
CA GLU A 87 1.35 -11.47 0.77
C GLU A 87 -0.09 -12.02 0.66
N ALA A 88 -1.10 -11.13 0.72
CA ALA A 88 -2.49 -11.54 0.56
C ALA A 88 -2.79 -12.09 -0.85
N CYS A 89 -2.26 -11.44 -1.91
CA CYS A 89 -2.42 -11.90 -3.28
C CYS A 89 -1.76 -13.26 -3.55
N GLU A 90 -0.62 -13.51 -2.90
CA GLU A 90 0.11 -14.77 -2.99
C GLU A 90 -0.66 -15.94 -2.39
N ILE A 91 -1.36 -15.73 -1.28
CA ILE A 91 -2.25 -16.74 -0.69
C ILE A 91 -3.27 -17.20 -1.75
N PHE A 92 -3.89 -16.28 -2.48
CA PHE A 92 -4.83 -16.64 -3.55
C PHE A 92 -4.16 -17.44 -4.68
N LEU A 93 -2.92 -17.08 -5.08
CA LEU A 93 -2.18 -17.84 -6.09
C LEU A 93 -1.88 -19.28 -5.61
N ALA A 94 -1.43 -19.42 -4.36
CA ALA A 94 -1.13 -20.71 -3.75
C ALA A 94 -2.37 -21.59 -3.61
N GLU A 95 -3.50 -21.02 -3.19
CA GLU A 95 -4.75 -21.76 -3.00
C GLU A 95 -5.44 -22.14 -4.32
N LYS A 96 -5.46 -21.22 -5.30
CA LYS A 96 -6.21 -21.43 -6.56
C LYS A 96 -5.39 -22.11 -7.65
N MET A 97 -4.07 -21.96 -7.65
CA MET A 97 -3.17 -22.51 -8.67
C MET A 97 -1.94 -23.17 -8.03
N PRO A 98 -2.09 -24.19 -7.17
CA PRO A 98 -1.01 -24.74 -6.35
C PRO A 98 0.17 -25.29 -7.17
N VAL A 99 -0.08 -25.92 -8.32
CA VAL A 99 0.98 -26.43 -9.20
C VAL A 99 1.79 -25.29 -9.83
N THR A 100 1.11 -24.24 -10.30
CA THR A 100 1.77 -23.04 -10.84
C THR A 100 2.55 -22.32 -9.76
N TYR A 101 1.98 -22.18 -8.57
CA TYR A 101 2.64 -21.57 -7.42
C TYR A 101 3.91 -22.33 -7.02
N ALA A 102 3.84 -23.67 -6.91
CA ALA A 102 4.99 -24.49 -6.58
C ALA A 102 6.12 -24.34 -7.63
N ALA A 103 5.78 -24.31 -8.92
CA ALA A 103 6.74 -24.07 -9.99
C ALA A 103 7.35 -22.66 -9.93
N PHE A 104 6.54 -21.64 -9.63
CA PHE A 104 7.01 -20.26 -9.44
C PHE A 104 7.98 -20.14 -8.28
N VAL A 105 7.67 -20.73 -7.13
CA VAL A 105 8.57 -20.74 -5.96
C VAL A 105 9.85 -21.51 -6.24
N ALA A 106 9.77 -22.66 -6.91
CA ALA A 106 10.95 -23.43 -7.31
C ALA A 106 11.84 -22.69 -8.33
N ASN A 107 11.28 -21.73 -9.07
CA ASN A 107 11.98 -20.85 -10.00
C ASN A 107 12.37 -19.50 -9.36
N ASP A 108 12.77 -19.53 -8.08
CA ASP A 108 13.20 -18.36 -7.30
C ASP A 108 12.21 -17.18 -7.34
N ARG A 109 10.92 -17.48 -7.48
CA ARG A 109 9.84 -16.48 -7.57
C ARG A 109 10.07 -15.49 -8.71
N VAL A 110 10.67 -15.96 -9.79
CA VAL A 110 10.81 -15.21 -11.06
C VAL A 110 9.67 -15.61 -11.99
N ALA A 111 8.93 -14.62 -12.45
CA ALA A 111 7.82 -14.84 -13.38
C ALA A 111 8.33 -15.36 -14.74
N PRO A 112 7.59 -16.27 -15.40
CA PRO A 112 7.92 -16.74 -16.75
C PRO A 112 7.65 -15.66 -17.82
#